data_AF-A0A3N5A0G9-F1
#
_entry.id   AF-A0A3N5A0G9-F1
#
_cell.length_a   1.000
_cell.length_b   1.000
_cell.length_c   1.000
_cell.angle_alpha   90.00
_cell.angle_beta   90.00
_cell.angle_gamma   90.00
#
_symmetry.space_group_name_H-M   'P 1'
#
loop_
_entity.id
_entity.type
_entity.pdbx_description
1 polymer ?
#
loop_
_entity_poly.entity_id
_entity_poly.type
_entity_poly.pdbx_seq_one_letter_code
_entity_poly.pdbx_strand_id
1 'polypeptide(L)' 'MAARSWSELSTTQRRAVTALGVAEVALAVTAWVDLARRPARAVAGGKTRWAGVIAISWVGPILYFTRGRLPRT' A
#
# COMPACT_ATOMS: atom_id res chain seq x y z
N MET A 1 -25.56 13.95 5.52
CA MET A 1 -24.46 14.85 5.10
C MET A 1 -24.32 14.72 3.59
N ALA A 2 -24.44 15.81 2.83
CA ALA A 2 -24.20 15.76 1.39
C ALA A 2 -22.69 15.54 1.15
N ALA A 3 -22.33 14.53 0.36
CA ALA A 3 -20.96 14.37 -0.09
C ALA A 3 -20.62 15.53 -1.03
N ARG A 4 -19.54 16.27 -0.75
CA ARG A 4 -19.09 17.35 -1.63
C ARG A 4 -18.70 16.78 -2.98
N SER A 5 -19.16 17.42 -4.06
CA SER A 5 -18.74 17.06 -5.41
C SER A 5 -17.26 17.43 -5.62
N TRP A 6 -16.56 16.73 -6.51
CA TRP A 6 -15.15 17.03 -6.82
C TRP A 6 -14.95 18.50 -7.24
N SER A 7 -15.93 19.06 -7.94
CA SER A 7 -15.99 20.47 -8.36
C SER A 7 -16.08 21.47 -7.20
N GLU A 8 -16.55 21.06 -6.02
CA GLU A 8 -16.66 21.90 -4.82
C GLU A 8 -15.39 21.88 -3.95
N LEU A 9 -14.43 20.99 -4.24
CA LEU A 9 -13.17 20.95 -3.51
C LEU A 9 -12.29 22.15 -3.89
N SER A 10 -11.68 22.78 -2.89
CA SER A 10 -10.65 23.79 -3.14
C SER A 10 -9.44 23.17 -3.85
N THR A 11 -8.63 23.99 -4.52
CA THR A 11 -7.41 23.53 -5.19
C THR A 11 -6.49 22.76 -4.23
N THR A 12 -6.38 23.19 -2.98
CA THR A 12 -5.59 22.52 -1.94
C THR A 12 -6.16 21.15 -1.60
N GLN A 13 -7.49 21.02 -1.47
CA GLN A 13 -8.13 19.74 -1.19
C GLN A 13 -7.96 18.74 -2.33
N ARG A 14 -8.13 19.17 -3.59
CA ARG A 14 -7.88 18.30 -4.75
C ARG A 14 -6.44 17.82 -4.79
N ARG A 15 -5.48 18.73 -4.59
CA ARG A 15 -4.05 18.38 -4.52
C ARG A 15 -3.76 17.37 -3.42
N ALA A 16 -4.32 17.55 -2.24
CA ALA A 16 -4.13 16.62 -1.13
C ALA A 16 -4.69 15.23 -1.45
N VAL A 17 -5.90 15.14 -1.99
CA VAL A 17 -6.51 13.85 -2.39
C VAL A 17 -5.69 13.17 -3.48
N THR A 18 -5.27 13.91 -4.51
CA THR A 18 -4.40 13.37 -5.57
C THR A 18 -3.07 12.88 -5.01
N ALA A 19 -2.41 13.66 -4.14
CA ALA A 19 -1.14 13.28 -3.54
C ALA A 19 -1.26 12.01 -2.68
N LEU A 20 -2.33 11.91 -1.88
CA LEU A 20 -2.61 10.71 -1.09
C LEU A 20 -2.85 9.50 -2.00
N GLY A 21 -3.65 9.62 -3.06
CA GLY A 21 -3.88 8.52 -4.00
C GLY A 21 -2.59 8.06 -4.68
N VAL A 22 -1.73 8.99 -5.11
CA VAL A 22 -0.43 8.65 -5.69
C VAL A 22 0.47 7.94 -4.68
N ALA A 23 0.50 8.43 -3.44
CA ALA A 23 1.28 7.82 -2.38
C ALA A 23 0.79 6.41 -2.02
N GLU A 24 -0.52 6.16 -2.02
CA GLU A 24 -1.10 4.83 -1.79
C GLU A 24 -0.67 3.85 -2.89
N VAL A 25 -0.82 4.25 -4.15
CA VAL A 25 -0.44 3.41 -5.30
C VAL A 25 1.06 3.12 -5.30
N ALA A 26 1.89 4.14 -5.07
CA ALA A 26 3.34 3.96 -4.99
C ALA A 26 3.74 3.00 -3.86
N LEU A 27 3.09 3.11 -2.70
CA LEU A 27 3.34 2.24 -1.56
C LEU A 27 2.95 0.79 -1.87
N ALA A 28 1.76 0.56 -2.44
CA ALA A 28 1.28 -0.76 -2.81
C ALA A 28 2.15 -1.43 -3.87
N VAL A 29 2.51 -0.70 -4.94
CA VAL A 29 3.42 -1.19 -5.99
C VAL A 29 4.77 -1.56 -5.40
N THR A 30 5.34 -0.70 -4.55
CA THR A 30 6.63 -0.98 -3.90
C THR A 30 6.56 -2.23 -3.03
N ALA A 31 5.46 -2.44 -2.31
CA ALA A 31 5.26 -3.62 -1.49
C ALA A 31 5.15 -4.90 -2.33
N TRP A 32 4.39 -4.90 -3.43
CA TRP A 32 4.32 -6.05 -4.34
C TRP A 32 5.66 -6.33 -5.03
N VAL A 33 6.41 -5.30 -5.43
CA VAL A 33 7.73 -5.46 -6.03
C VAL A 33 8.74 -6.04 -5.02
N ASP A 34 8.77 -5.55 -3.77
CA ASP A 34 9.61 -6.13 -2.72
C ASP A 34 9.21 -7.59 -2.46
N LEU A 35 7.91 -7.90 -2.39
CA LEU A 35 7.39 -9.26 -2.21
C LEU A 35 7.80 -10.21 -3.35
N ALA A 36 7.69 -9.75 -4.59
CA ALA A 36 8.07 -10.52 -5.76
C ALA A 36 9.57 -10.85 -5.74
N ARG A 37 10.42 -9.86 -5.46
CA ARG A 37 11.89 -9.98 -5.46
C ARG A 37 12.44 -10.72 -4.24
N ARG A 38 11.75 -10.68 -3.10
CA ARG A 38 12.21 -11.31 -1.85
C ARG A 38 12.14 -12.84 -1.95
N PRO A 39 13.15 -13.60 -1.47
CA PRO A 39 13.06 -15.06 -1.47
C PRO A 39 11.94 -15.52 -0.54
N ALA A 40 11.25 -16.61 -0.89
CA ALA A 40 10.06 -17.07 -0.17
C ALA A 40 10.34 -17.37 1.33
N ARG A 41 11.53 -17.89 1.65
CA ARG A 41 11.97 -18.13 3.04
C ARG A 41 12.09 -16.86 3.88
N ALA A 42 12.25 -15.70 3.26
CA ALA A 42 12.36 -14.41 3.94
C ALA A 42 11.01 -13.66 4.02
N VAL A 43 9.90 -14.35 3.74
CA VAL A 43 8.53 -13.83 3.80
C VAL A 43 7.74 -14.61 4.83
N ALA A 44 7.28 -13.94 5.89
CA ALA A 44 6.56 -14.59 6.99
C ALA A 44 5.22 -15.14 6.50
N GLY A 45 4.99 -16.45 6.58
CA GLY A 45 3.71 -17.05 6.17
C GLY A 45 3.45 -17.06 4.66
N GLY A 46 4.48 -16.87 3.83
CA GLY A 46 4.42 -17.10 2.38
C GLY A 46 3.95 -15.92 1.53
N LYS A 47 4.26 -15.97 0.23
CA LYS A 47 4.04 -14.84 -0.69
C LYS A 47 2.57 -14.59 -0.99
N THR A 48 1.78 -15.62 -1.20
CA THR A 48 0.36 -15.51 -1.60
C THR A 48 -0.46 -14.77 -0.55
N ARG A 49 -0.22 -15.05 0.74
CA ARG A 49 -0.87 -14.35 1.84
C ARG A 49 -0.62 -12.85 1.77
N TRP A 50 0.65 -12.47 1.65
CA TRP A 50 1.02 -11.05 1.61
C TRP A 50 0.59 -10.35 0.33
N ALA A 51 0.53 -11.04 -0.81
CA ALA A 51 -0.01 -10.47 -2.03
C ALA A 51 -1.47 -10.02 -1.86
N GLY A 52 -2.29 -10.85 -1.20
CA GLY A 52 -3.67 -10.50 -0.84
C GLY A 52 -3.77 -9.40 0.23
N VAL A 53 -2.93 -9.45 1.27
CA VAL A 53 -2.92 -8.42 2.33
C VAL A 53 -2.55 -7.04 1.75
N ILE A 54 -1.54 -6.95 0.89
CA ILE A 54 -1.11 -5.69 0.25
C ILE A 54 -2.23 -5.02 -0.56
N ALA A 55 -3.20 -5.78 -1.07
CA ALA A 55 -4.34 -5.24 -1.81
C ALA A 55 -5.33 -4.44 -0.92
N ILE A 56 -5.18 -4.47 0.41
CA ILE A 56 -6.08 -3.82 1.35
C ILE A 56 -5.60 -2.38 1.64
N SER A 57 -5.93 -1.44 0.76
CA SER A 57 -5.68 0.00 0.88
C SER A 57 -4.32 0.32 1.54
N TRP A 58 -4.24 1.31 2.42
CA TRP A 58 -3.03 1.67 3.16
C TRP A 58 -2.55 0.61 4.16
N VAL A 59 -3.48 -0.12 4.76
CA VAL A 59 -3.19 -1.06 5.86
C VAL A 59 -2.33 -2.22 5.37
N GLY A 60 -2.62 -2.74 4.18
CA GLY A 60 -1.95 -3.88 3.56
C GLY A 60 -0.45 -3.69 3.38
N PRO A 61 -0.01 -2.71 2.57
CA PRO A 61 1.39 -2.42 2.33
C PRO A 61 2.16 -2.07 3.62
N ILE A 62 1.55 -1.32 4.55
CA ILE A 62 2.17 -0.99 5.84
C ILE A 62 2.39 -2.25 6.69
N LEU A 63 1.39 -3.13 6.78
CA LEU A 63 1.52 -4.40 7.49
C LEU A 63 2.58 -5.29 6.85
N TYR A 64 2.68 -5.31 5.53
CA TYR A 64 3.71 -6.08 4.84
C TYR A 64 5.12 -5.64 5.24
N PHE A 65 5.40 -4.34 5.21
CA PHE A 65 6.73 -3.85 5.55
C PHE A 65 7.09 -4.01 7.02
N THR A 66 6.11 -3.98 7.92
CA THR A 66 6.33 -4.11 9.37
C THR A 66 6.37 -5.57 9.85
N ARG A 67 5.58 -6.47 9.26
CA ARG A 67 5.37 -7.84 9.76
C ARG A 67 5.60 -8.95 8.73
N GLY A 68 5.59 -8.62 7.43
CA GLY A 68 5.72 -9.61 6.36
C GLY A 68 7.15 -9.95 5.95
N ARG A 69 8.10 -9.10 6.32
CA ARG A 69 9.52 -9.28 6.00
C ARG A 69 10.24 -9.93 7.17
N LEU A 70 10.94 -11.02 6.90
CA LEU A 70 11.85 -11.63 7.85
C LEU A 70 13.28 -11.09 7.66
N PRO A 71 14.10 -11.06 8.73
CA PRO A 71 15.53 -10.77 8.62
C PRO A 71 16.18 -11.73 7.61
N ARG A 72 17.15 -11.21 6.85
CA ARG A 72 18.03 -12.06 6.05
C ARG A 72 19.11 -12.61 6.98
N THR A 73 18.83 -13.74 7.63
CA THR A 73 19.86 -14.58 8.25
C THR A 73 20.50 -15.50 7.22
#